data_AF-A0A7C5JWP4-F1
#
_entry.id   AF-A0A7C5JWP4-F1
#
_cell.length_a   1.000
_cell.length_b   1.000
_cell.length_c   1.000
_cell.angle_alpha   90.00
_cell.angle_beta   90.00
_cell.angle_gamma   90.00
#
_symmetry.space_group_name_H-M   'P 1'
#
loop_
_entity.id
_entity.type
_entity.pdbx_description
1 polymer ?
#
loop_
_entity_poly.entity_id
_entity_poly.type
_entity_poly.pdbx_seq_one_letter_code
_entity_poly.pdbx_strand_id
1 'polypeptide(L)'
;MSGWRILAERRIEEAMAAGAFEDLPGEGKPLRLEAYPHADSAWRLAFHIVDSAGFRPRWVELTIEVRGRLRQARARFEADLSREGAQEMARRRFTEGLVKVNALIDELNLLAPRDHFRRPRLSIERETTSVENAVFGESRLKEAATAPRP
;
A
#
# COMPACT_ATOMS: atom_id res chain seq x y z
N MET A 1 31.31 14.97 1.52
CA MET A 1 30.07 15.56 0.96
C MET A 1 30.45 16.56 -0.12
N SER A 2 29.73 16.62 -1.25
CA SER A 2 30.05 17.52 -2.37
C SER A 2 29.87 18.99 -1.99
N GLY A 3 30.85 19.85 -2.30
CA GLY A 3 30.80 21.29 -1.98
C GLY A 3 29.58 22.03 -2.57
N TRP A 4 29.02 21.52 -3.67
CA TRP A 4 27.77 22.02 -4.26
C TRP A 4 26.56 21.88 -3.33
N ARG A 5 26.51 20.82 -2.51
CA ARG A 5 25.42 20.62 -1.55
C ARG A 5 25.46 21.66 -0.44
N ILE A 6 26.65 21.95 0.08
CA ILE A 6 26.85 22.95 1.14
C ILE A 6 26.48 24.35 0.65
N LEU A 7 26.87 24.68 -0.58
CA LEU A 7 26.50 25.96 -1.20
C LEU A 7 24.99 26.07 -1.44
N ALA A 8 24.35 25.00 -1.93
CA ALA A 8 22.90 24.98 -2.14
C ALA A 8 22.13 25.13 -0.82
N GLU A 9 22.51 24.38 0.21
CA GLU A 9 21.87 24.44 1.54
C GLU A 9 21.94 25.85 2.12
N ARG A 10 23.14 26.45 2.13
CA ARG A 10 23.35 27.80 2.63
C ARG A 10 22.50 28.84 1.90
N ARG A 11 22.33 28.70 0.58
CA ARG A 11 21.48 29.60 -0.21
C ARG A 11 20.00 29.43 0.08
N ILE A 12 19.55 28.20 0.34
CA ILE A 12 18.17 27.93 0.74
C ILE A 12 17.90 28.52 2.13
N GLU A 13 18.81 28.33 3.09
CA GLU A 13 18.72 28.92 4.44
C GLU A 13 18.68 30.45 4.41
N GLU A 14 19.57 31.09 3.65
CA GLU A 14 19.60 32.55 3.47
C GLU A 14 18.28 33.06 2.85
N ALA A 15 17.71 32.33 1.88
CA ALA A 15 16.43 32.68 1.25
C ALA A 15 15.23 32.48 2.19
N MET A 16 15.22 31.42 3.00
CA MET A 16 14.22 31.21 4.04
C MET A 16 14.26 32.33 5.09
N ALA A 17 15.46 32.69 5.56
CA ALA A 17 15.65 33.78 6.53
C ALA A 17 15.22 35.15 5.98
N ALA A 18 15.33 35.35 4.67
CA ALA A 18 14.87 36.55 3.97
C ALA A 18 13.36 36.55 3.66
N GLY A 19 12.60 35.52 4.06
CA GLY A 19 11.17 35.41 3.78
C GLY A 19 10.85 35.16 2.30
N ALA A 20 11.82 34.70 1.49
CA ALA A 20 11.63 34.53 0.04
C ALA A 20 10.62 33.43 -0.35
N PHE A 21 10.15 32.66 0.62
CA PHE A 21 9.13 31.62 0.46
C PHE A 21 7.78 31.98 1.12
N GLU A 22 7.66 33.19 1.67
CA GLU A 22 6.41 33.73 2.22
C GLU A 22 5.62 34.49 1.13
N ASP A 23 4.29 34.46 1.21
CA ASP A 23 3.34 35.09 0.28
C ASP A 23 3.56 34.70 -1.20
N LEU A 24 3.97 33.45 -1.44
CA LEU A 24 4.17 32.97 -2.80
C LEU A 24 2.83 32.88 -3.56
N PRO A 25 2.83 33.17 -4.88
CA PRO A 25 1.65 32.96 -5.71
C PRO A 25 1.17 31.50 -5.65
N GLY A 26 0.05 31.26 -4.95
CA GLY A 26 -0.49 29.92 -4.74
C GLY A 26 -0.22 29.32 -3.35
N GLU A 27 0.39 30.07 -2.43
CA GLU A 27 0.55 29.66 -1.04
C GLU A 27 -0.80 29.32 -0.41
N GLY A 28 -0.86 28.19 0.30
CA GLY A 28 -2.08 27.67 0.93
C GLY A 28 -3.15 27.17 -0.04
N LYS A 29 -2.98 27.31 -1.36
CA LYS A 29 -3.95 26.84 -2.36
C LYS A 29 -3.61 25.41 -2.81
N PRO A 30 -4.60 24.55 -3.06
CA PRO A 30 -4.36 23.24 -3.66
C PRO A 30 -3.61 23.36 -4.98
N LEU A 31 -2.63 22.48 -5.17
CA LEU A 31 -1.85 22.43 -6.40
C LEU A 31 -2.78 22.09 -7.59
N ARG A 32 -2.73 22.88 -8.67
CA ARG A 32 -3.49 22.60 -9.89
C ARG A 32 -2.77 21.56 -10.73
N LEU A 33 -3.10 20.29 -10.51
CA LEU A 33 -2.48 19.16 -11.22
C LEU A 33 -3.00 18.97 -12.66
N GLU A 34 -4.14 19.57 -12.99
CA GLU A 34 -4.87 19.41 -14.27
C GLU A 34 -4.26 20.17 -15.45
N ALA A 35 -3.26 21.04 -15.21
CA ALA A 35 -2.77 21.95 -16.24
C ALA A 35 -1.95 21.25 -17.34
N TYR A 36 -1.54 19.98 -17.13
CA TYR A 36 -0.62 19.21 -17.98
C TYR A 36 0.39 20.11 -18.73
N PRO A 37 1.19 20.93 -18.02
CA PRO A 37 1.93 22.04 -18.62
C PRO A 37 2.96 21.58 -19.66
N HIS A 38 3.41 20.33 -19.55
CA HIS A 38 4.35 19.69 -20.46
C HIS A 38 3.68 18.86 -21.57
N ALA A 39 2.35 18.74 -21.56
CA ALA A 39 1.62 18.07 -22.63
C ALA A 39 1.44 19.02 -23.83
N ASP A 40 1.56 18.44 -25.02
CA ASP A 40 1.14 19.07 -26.26
C ASP A 40 -0.32 19.53 -26.13
N SER A 41 -0.57 20.77 -26.55
CA SER A 41 -1.89 21.41 -26.58
C SER A 41 -2.99 20.53 -27.19
N ALA A 42 -2.68 19.76 -28.23
CA ALA A 42 -3.64 18.87 -28.88
C ALA A 42 -4.07 17.68 -27.99
N TRP A 43 -3.20 17.27 -27.06
CA TRP A 43 -3.41 16.11 -26.19
C TRP A 43 -3.97 16.45 -24.80
N ARG A 44 -3.92 17.73 -24.39
CA ARG A 44 -4.39 18.16 -23.06
C ARG A 44 -5.86 17.79 -22.80
N LEU A 45 -6.72 17.98 -23.80
CA LEU A 45 -8.14 17.60 -23.68
C LEU A 45 -8.31 16.09 -23.50
N ALA A 46 -7.57 15.28 -24.25
CA ALA A 46 -7.62 13.83 -24.12
C ALA A 46 -7.15 13.37 -22.73
N PHE A 47 -6.05 13.91 -22.22
CA PHE A 47 -5.57 13.61 -20.87
C PHE A 47 -6.56 14.04 -19.79
N HIS A 48 -7.16 15.22 -19.94
CA HIS A 48 -8.20 15.69 -19.02
C HIS A 48 -9.44 14.79 -19.03
N ILE A 49 -9.90 14.32 -20.19
CA ILE A 49 -11.03 13.38 -20.30
C ILE A 49 -10.71 12.05 -19.59
N VAL A 50 -9.51 11.50 -19.80
CA VAL A 50 -9.10 10.23 -19.16
C VAL A 50 -9.02 10.38 -17.64
N ASP A 51 -8.46 11.49 -17.16
CA ASP A 51 -8.32 11.77 -15.72
C ASP A 51 -9.67 12.05 -15.05
N SER A 52 -10.51 12.89 -15.68
CA SER A 52 -11.86 13.21 -15.18
C SER A 52 -12.82 12.01 -15.20
N ALA A 53 -12.64 11.06 -16.12
CA ALA A 53 -13.35 9.78 -16.12
C ALA A 53 -12.90 8.84 -14.98
N GLY A 54 -11.88 9.21 -14.21
CA GLY A 54 -11.31 8.39 -13.15
C GLY A 54 -10.61 7.14 -13.67
N PHE A 55 -10.20 7.14 -14.94
CA PHE A 55 -9.59 5.97 -15.56
C PHE A 55 -8.24 5.68 -14.91
N ARG A 56 -8.10 4.47 -14.37
CA ARG A 56 -6.85 4.00 -13.78
C ARG A 56 -6.34 2.82 -14.58
N PRO A 57 -5.03 2.76 -14.87
CA PRO A 57 -4.45 1.54 -15.42
C PRO A 57 -4.79 0.35 -14.51
N ARG A 58 -5.10 -0.81 -15.12
CA ARG A 58 -5.49 -2.03 -14.39
C ARG A 58 -4.54 -2.39 -13.24
N TRP A 59 -3.23 -2.22 -13.41
CA TRP A 59 -2.25 -2.50 -12.35
C TRP A 59 -2.43 -1.58 -11.12
N VAL A 60 -2.91 -0.35 -11.30
CA VAL A 60 -3.24 0.57 -10.19
C VAL A 60 -4.48 0.07 -9.46
N GLU A 61 -5.51 -0.35 -10.18
CA GLU A 61 -6.73 -0.93 -9.61
C GLU A 61 -6.43 -2.20 -8.80
N LEU A 62 -5.66 -3.12 -9.38
CA LEU A 62 -5.22 -4.36 -8.73
C LEU A 62 -4.40 -4.06 -7.47
N THR A 63 -3.57 -3.02 -7.48
CA THR A 63 -2.81 -2.61 -6.28
C THR A 63 -3.74 -2.19 -5.14
N ILE A 64 -4.79 -1.42 -5.45
CA ILE A 64 -5.81 -1.01 -4.47
C ILE A 64 -6.59 -2.23 -3.99
N GLU A 65 -6.99 -3.10 -4.91
CA GLU A 65 -7.77 -4.30 -4.61
C GLU A 65 -7.00 -5.29 -3.72
N VAL A 66 -5.74 -5.62 -4.05
CA VAL A 66 -4.87 -6.47 -3.22
C VAL A 66 -4.78 -5.94 -1.80
N ARG A 67 -4.54 -4.63 -1.64
CA ARG A 67 -4.46 -3.99 -0.32
C ARG A 67 -5.80 -4.06 0.42
N GLY A 68 -6.91 -3.81 -0.27
CA GLY A 68 -8.25 -3.86 0.31
C GLY A 68 -8.64 -5.27 0.77
N ARG A 69 -8.47 -6.27 -0.11
CA ARG A 69 -8.79 -7.67 0.18
C ARG A 69 -7.92 -8.23 1.30
N LEU A 70 -6.62 -7.92 1.32
CA LEU A 70 -5.73 -8.36 2.39
C LEU A 70 -6.14 -7.76 3.74
N ARG A 71 -6.45 -6.45 3.80
CA ARG A 71 -6.94 -5.81 5.02
C ARG A 71 -8.24 -6.43 5.51
N GLN A 72 -9.21 -6.65 4.63
CA GLN A 72 -10.48 -7.30 5.00
C GLN A 72 -10.29 -8.74 5.47
N ALA A 73 -9.43 -9.52 4.80
CA ALA A 73 -9.16 -10.90 5.19
C ALA A 73 -8.54 -10.97 6.59
N ARG A 74 -7.54 -10.11 6.88
CA ARG A 74 -6.91 -10.03 8.21
C ARG A 74 -7.91 -9.62 9.29
N ALA A 75 -8.68 -8.55 9.08
CA ALA A 75 -9.66 -8.07 10.05
C ALA A 75 -10.75 -9.11 10.35
N ARG A 76 -11.23 -9.85 9.33
CA ARG A 76 -12.19 -10.95 9.52
C ARG A 76 -11.58 -12.11 10.28
N PHE A 77 -10.35 -12.49 9.96
CA PHE A 77 -9.66 -13.59 10.63
C PHE A 77 -9.42 -13.26 12.10
N GLU A 78 -8.94 -12.05 12.40
CA GLU A 78 -8.77 -11.52 13.76
C GLU A 78 -10.07 -11.60 14.57
N ALA A 79 -11.18 -11.08 14.01
CA ALA A 79 -12.48 -11.11 14.68
C ALA A 79 -13.02 -12.54 14.93
N ASP A 80 -12.74 -13.48 14.02
CA ASP A 80 -13.17 -14.87 14.16
C ASP A 80 -12.26 -15.68 15.10
N LEU A 81 -10.97 -15.33 15.23
CA LEU A 81 -10.05 -15.95 16.19
C LEU A 81 -10.43 -15.66 17.64
N SER A 82 -11.02 -14.49 17.91
CA SER A 82 -11.54 -14.14 19.24
C SER A 82 -12.79 -14.94 19.64
N ARG A 83 -13.40 -15.71 18.72
CA ARG A 83 -14.59 -16.53 18.99
C ARG A 83 -14.20 -17.98 19.27
N GLU A 84 -14.65 -18.52 20.40
CA GLU A 84 -14.42 -19.92 20.74
C GLU A 84 -15.07 -20.88 19.73
N GLY A 85 -14.38 -21.96 19.38
CA GLY A 85 -14.87 -22.99 18.46
C GLY A 85 -14.85 -22.65 16.96
N ALA A 86 -14.56 -21.40 16.58
CA ALA A 86 -14.54 -20.96 15.18
C ALA A 86 -13.14 -20.97 14.53
N GLN A 87 -12.08 -21.26 15.30
CA GLN A 87 -10.68 -21.04 14.94
C GLN A 87 -10.24 -21.81 13.69
N GLU A 88 -10.54 -23.11 13.60
CA GLU A 88 -10.14 -23.95 12.46
C GLU A 88 -10.80 -23.49 11.15
N MET A 89 -12.11 -23.20 11.22
CA MET A 89 -12.86 -22.65 10.09
C MET A 89 -12.43 -21.24 9.71
N ALA A 90 -12.02 -20.43 10.68
CA ALA A 90 -11.45 -19.10 10.45
C ALA A 90 -10.12 -19.22 9.72
N ARG A 91 -9.23 -20.12 10.16
CA ARG A 91 -7.93 -20.40 9.55
C ARG A 91 -8.10 -20.85 8.11
N ARG A 92 -8.98 -21.83 7.86
CA ARG A 92 -9.27 -22.31 6.49
C ARG A 92 -9.78 -21.18 5.58
N ARG A 93 -10.75 -20.38 6.04
CA ARG A 93 -11.26 -19.25 5.24
C ARG A 93 -10.18 -18.20 4.97
N PHE A 94 -9.30 -17.94 5.94
CA PHE A 94 -8.21 -17.01 5.78
C PHE A 94 -7.18 -17.50 4.75
N THR A 95 -6.75 -18.77 4.83
CA THR A 95 -5.80 -19.34 3.87
C THR A 95 -6.36 -19.37 2.45
N GLU A 96 -7.62 -19.78 2.28
CA GLU A 96 -8.33 -19.71 0.98
C GLU A 96 -8.43 -18.27 0.45
N GLY A 97 -8.64 -17.29 1.35
CA GLY A 97 -8.62 -15.86 1.02
C GLY A 97 -7.25 -15.39 0.53
N LEU A 98 -6.16 -15.81 1.18
CA LEU A 98 -4.80 -15.45 0.80
C LEU A 98 -4.39 -16.05 -0.55
N VAL A 99 -4.87 -17.25 -0.90
CA VAL A 99 -4.68 -17.83 -2.24
C VAL A 99 -5.28 -16.91 -3.32
N LYS A 100 -6.50 -16.40 -3.09
CA LYS A 100 -7.14 -15.45 -4.02
C LYS A 100 -6.39 -14.12 -4.11
N VAL A 101 -5.84 -13.63 -2.99
CA VAL A 101 -5.00 -12.41 -2.98
C VAL A 101 -3.71 -12.64 -3.75
N ASN A 102 -3.08 -13.82 -3.64
CA ASN A 102 -1.88 -14.16 -4.40
C ASN A 102 -2.15 -14.22 -5.90
N ALA A 103 -3.31 -14.73 -6.34
CA ALA A 103 -3.69 -14.68 -7.75
C ALA A 103 -3.79 -13.25 -8.29
N LEU A 104 -4.32 -12.30 -7.50
CA LEU A 104 -4.34 -10.88 -7.88
C LEU A 104 -2.94 -10.25 -7.91
N ILE A 105 -2.05 -10.68 -7.01
CA ILE A 105 -0.63 -10.25 -7.03
C ILE A 105 0.06 -10.78 -8.29
N ASP A 106 -0.23 -12.02 -8.68
CA ASP A 106 0.32 -12.62 -9.90
C ASP A 106 -0.16 -11.82 -11.13
N GLU A 107 -1.45 -11.49 -11.22
CA GLU A 107 -2.00 -10.63 -12.29
C GLU A 107 -1.36 -9.22 -12.27
N LEU A 108 -1.25 -8.60 -11.10
CA LEU A 108 -0.61 -7.30 -10.93
C LEU A 108 0.83 -7.33 -11.47
N ASN A 109 1.59 -8.37 -11.14
CA ASN A 109 2.99 -8.49 -11.52
C ASN A 109 3.19 -8.67 -13.03
N LEU A 110 2.23 -9.29 -13.71
CA LEU A 110 2.22 -9.43 -15.17
C LEU A 110 1.95 -8.08 -15.86
N LEU A 111 1.08 -7.24 -15.29
CA LEU A 111 0.68 -5.96 -15.89
C LEU A 111 1.54 -4.77 -15.46
N ALA A 112 2.32 -4.93 -14.39
CA ALA A 112 3.17 -3.88 -13.84
C ALA A 112 4.23 -3.42 -14.87
N PRO A 113 4.25 -2.12 -15.26
CA PRO A 113 5.18 -1.62 -16.27
C PRO A 113 6.66 -1.63 -15.83
N ARG A 114 6.92 -1.64 -14.51
CA ARG A 114 8.26 -1.61 -13.92
C ARG A 114 8.30 -2.47 -12.66
N ASP A 115 9.47 -2.99 -12.34
CA ASP A 115 9.65 -3.93 -11.22
C ASP A 115 9.25 -3.36 -9.86
N HIS A 116 9.45 -2.06 -9.61
CA HIS A 116 9.08 -1.46 -8.34
C HIS A 116 7.55 -1.35 -8.13
N PHE A 117 6.73 -1.55 -9.16
CA PHE A 117 5.28 -1.68 -9.04
C PHE A 117 4.84 -3.14 -8.77
N ARG A 118 5.74 -4.11 -8.90
CA ARG A 118 5.48 -5.51 -8.58
C ARG A 118 5.50 -5.74 -7.07
N ARG A 119 4.88 -6.83 -6.62
CA ARG A 119 4.83 -7.23 -5.21
C ARG A 119 5.16 -8.72 -5.06
N PRO A 120 5.88 -9.11 -4.00
CA PRO A 120 6.09 -10.53 -3.72
C PRO A 120 4.76 -11.19 -3.35
N ARG A 121 4.63 -12.48 -3.67
CA ARG A 121 3.51 -13.30 -3.18
C ARG A 121 3.55 -13.37 -1.66
N LEU A 122 2.38 -13.44 -1.04
CA LEU A 122 2.22 -13.60 0.39
C LEU A 122 2.51 -15.05 0.79
N SER A 123 3.28 -15.22 1.86
CA SER A 123 3.44 -16.52 2.52
C SER A 123 2.26 -16.74 3.44
N ILE A 124 1.45 -17.77 3.15
CA ILE A 124 0.25 -18.11 3.91
C ILE A 124 0.59 -18.40 5.37
N GLU A 125 1.66 -19.15 5.61
CA GLU A 125 2.12 -19.50 6.96
C GLU A 125 2.48 -18.24 7.75
N ARG A 126 3.36 -17.38 7.19
CA ARG A 126 3.79 -16.15 7.87
C ARG A 126 2.63 -15.21 8.18
N GLU A 127 1.69 -15.07 7.24
CA GLU A 127 0.51 -14.23 7.43
C GLU A 127 -0.41 -14.77 8.52
N THR A 128 -0.64 -16.09 8.54
CA THR A 128 -1.48 -16.74 9.55
C THR A 128 -0.87 -16.57 10.94
N THR A 129 0.41 -16.94 11.09
CA THR A 129 1.13 -16.79 12.36
C THR A 129 1.21 -15.33 12.81
N SER A 130 1.41 -14.38 11.89
CA SER A 130 1.45 -12.96 12.24
C SER A 130 0.13 -12.47 12.84
N VAL A 131 -1.02 -12.89 12.32
CA VAL A 131 -2.33 -12.48 12.85
C VAL A 131 -2.63 -13.22 14.15
N GLU A 132 -2.33 -14.52 14.23
CA GLU A 132 -2.49 -15.29 15.48
C GLU A 132 -1.64 -14.73 16.62
N ASN A 133 -0.38 -14.36 16.34
CA ASN A 133 0.50 -13.71 17.31
C ASN A 133 -0.06 -12.36 17.79
N ALA A 134 -0.65 -11.57 16.87
CA ALA A 134 -1.25 -10.29 17.22
C ALA A 134 -2.46 -10.44 18.15
N VAL A 135 -3.25 -11.51 17.98
CA VAL A 135 -4.45 -11.78 18.79
C VAL A 135 -4.11 -12.43 20.14
N PHE A 136 -3.24 -13.43 20.15
CA PHE A 136 -3.00 -14.27 21.34
C PHE A 136 -1.74 -13.91 22.13
N GLY A 137 -0.86 -13.08 21.56
CA GLY A 137 0.48 -12.80 22.12
C GLY A 137 1.47 -13.95 21.88
N GLU A 138 2.77 -13.65 21.82
CA GLU A 138 3.83 -14.64 21.49
C GLU A 138 3.90 -15.84 22.47
N SER A 139 3.40 -15.70 23.70
CA SER A 139 3.52 -16.72 24.74
C SER A 139 2.53 -17.89 24.61
N ARG A 140 1.33 -17.71 24.02
CA ARG A 140 0.27 -18.73 24.03
C ARG A 140 0.47 -19.88 23.02
N LEU A 141 1.20 -19.64 21.93
CA LEU A 141 1.44 -20.66 20.89
C LEU A 141 2.54 -21.65 21.26
N LYS A 142 3.51 -21.25 22.11
CA LYS A 142 4.52 -22.17 22.66
C LYS A 142 3.90 -23.22 23.59
N GLU A 143 2.86 -22.85 24.34
CA GLU A 143 2.10 -23.77 25.19
C GLU A 143 1.20 -24.71 24.37
N ALA A 144 0.52 -24.20 23.34
CA ALA A 144 -0.32 -25.04 22.47
C ALA A 144 0.48 -26.04 21.61
N ALA A 145 1.72 -25.71 21.22
CA ALA A 145 2.62 -26.62 20.52
C ALA A 145 3.27 -27.69 21.43
N THR A 146 3.21 -27.50 22.76
CA THR A 146 3.80 -28.42 23.76
C THR A 146 2.75 -29.36 24.37
N ALA A 147 1.46 -29.12 24.16
CA ALA A 147 0.41 -30.03 24.63
C ALA A 147 0.46 -31.37 23.86
N PRO A 148 0.54 -32.52 24.56
CA PRO A 148 0.53 -33.81 23.90
C PRO A 148 -0.80 -34.00 23.16
N ARG A 149 -0.73 -34.36 21.88
CA ARG A 149 -1.92 -34.81 21.14
C ARG A 149 -2.45 -36.10 21.79
N PRO A 150 -3.76 -36.22 22.02
CA PRO A 150 -4.37 -37.45 22.54
C PRO A 150 -4.26 -38.61 21.54
#